data_AF-A0A0F7ZZ83-F1
#
_entry.id   AF-A0A0F7ZZ83-F1
#
_cell.length_a   1.000
_cell.length_b   1.000
_cell.length_c   1.000
_cell.angle_alpha   90.00
_cell.angle_beta   90.00
_cell.angle_gamma   90.00
#
_symmetry.space_group_name_H-M   'P 1'
#
loop_
_entity.id
_entity.type
_entity.pdbx_description
1 polymer ?
#
loop_
_entity_poly.entity_id
_entity_poly.type
_entity_poly.pdbx_seq_one_letter_code
_entity_poly.pdbx_strand_id
1 'polypeptide(L)'
;MTVTLAELDAHEQPSDEMRAEWKHFSRLEPEALVGDGRVDDPRRPPHETGFRSAGCIARDQIARACAHLDPGLDAHADADAPILFHPLLPGKWTSGSAFRSVKRRD
;
A
#
# COMPACT_ATOMS: atom_id res chain seq x y z
N MET A 1 -24.03 -1.64 8.59
CA MET A 1 -23.57 -1.75 9.99
C MET A 1 -22.16 -1.19 10.05
N THR A 2 -21.90 -0.20 10.89
CA THR A 2 -20.58 0.44 11.00
C THR A 2 -19.72 -0.38 11.97
N VAL A 3 -18.98 -1.36 11.46
CA VAL A 3 -17.98 -2.10 12.25
C VAL A 3 -16.86 -1.13 12.58
N THR A 4 -16.56 -0.94 13.87
CA THR A 4 -15.44 -0.09 14.25
C THR A 4 -14.14 -0.87 14.11
N LEU A 5 -13.09 -0.22 13.60
CA LEU A 5 -11.81 -0.85 13.29
C LEU A 5 -11.11 -1.52 14.50
N ALA A 6 -11.55 -1.18 15.72
CA ALA A 6 -11.05 -1.73 16.97
C ALA A 6 -11.71 -3.07 17.37
N GLU A 7 -12.84 -3.42 16.75
CA GLU A 7 -13.59 -4.66 17.02
C GLU A 7 -13.21 -5.80 16.06
N LEU A 8 -12.37 -5.53 15.05
CA LEU A 8 -11.84 -6.53 14.15
C LEU A 8 -10.79 -7.39 14.87
N ASP A 9 -11.20 -8.59 15.27
CA ASP A 9 -10.28 -9.61 15.80
C ASP A 9 -9.42 -10.16 14.66
N ALA A 10 -8.11 -9.92 14.72
CA ALA A 10 -7.16 -10.39 13.72
C ALA A 10 -7.02 -11.93 13.67
N HIS A 11 -7.56 -12.65 14.65
CA HIS A 11 -7.60 -14.11 14.69
C HIS A 11 -8.90 -14.70 14.13
N GLU A 12 -9.92 -13.88 13.87
CA GLU A 12 -11.16 -14.32 13.26
C GLU A 12 -10.89 -14.75 11.81
N GLN A 13 -11.44 -15.91 11.42
CA GLN A 13 -11.33 -16.37 10.05
C GLN A 13 -12.21 -15.48 9.15
N PRO A 14 -11.76 -15.15 7.94
CA PRO A 14 -12.56 -14.35 7.02
C PRO A 14 -13.87 -15.06 6.71
N SER A 15 -14.96 -14.29 6.69
CA SER A 15 -16.30 -14.79 6.35
C SER A 15 -16.33 -15.41 4.95
N ASP A 16 -17.34 -16.23 4.65
CA ASP A 16 -17.52 -16.79 3.31
C ASP A 16 -17.67 -15.69 2.25
N GLU A 17 -18.31 -14.57 2.61
CA GLU A 17 -18.48 -13.39 1.75
C GLU A 17 -17.12 -12.75 1.41
N MET A 18 -16.28 -12.50 2.43
CA MET A 18 -14.93 -11.95 2.22
C MET A 18 -14.06 -12.88 1.38
N ARG A 19 -14.17 -14.20 1.59
CA ARG A 19 -13.44 -15.20 0.79
C ARG A 19 -13.93 -15.23 -0.66
N ALA A 20 -15.23 -15.08 -0.89
CA ALA A 20 -15.80 -15.00 -2.24
C ALA A 20 -15.35 -13.73 -2.96
N GLU A 21 -15.34 -12.59 -2.27
CA GLU A 21 -14.89 -11.30 -2.81
C GLU A 21 -13.40 -11.33 -3.16
N TRP A 22 -12.55 -11.84 -2.27
CA TRP A 22 -11.13 -12.06 -2.58
C TRP A 22 -10.94 -12.94 -3.82
N LYS A 23 -11.68 -14.06 -3.91
CA LYS A 23 -11.60 -14.99 -5.04
C LYS A 23 -12.05 -14.36 -6.36
N HIS A 24 -12.99 -13.41 -6.30
CA HIS A 24 -13.40 -12.65 -7.47
C HIS A 24 -12.24 -11.78 -7.96
N PHE A 25 -11.67 -10.93 -7.10
CA PHE A 25 -10.56 -10.06 -7.47
C PHE A 25 -9.29 -10.82 -7.87
N SER A 26 -8.98 -11.94 -7.21
CA SER A 26 -7.79 -12.74 -7.51
C SER A 26 -7.82 -13.42 -8.89
N ARG A 27 -8.96 -13.41 -9.57
CA ARG A 27 -9.16 -14.01 -10.90
C ARG A 27 -9.33 -12.98 -12.00
N LEU A 28 -9.39 -11.69 -11.66
CA LEU A 28 -9.47 -10.62 -12.64
C LEU A 28 -8.10 -10.42 -13.29
N GLU A 29 -8.12 -10.06 -14.57
CA GLU A 29 -6.92 -9.63 -15.27
C GLU A 29 -6.42 -8.28 -14.72
N PRO A 30 -5.10 -8.00 -14.75
CA PRO A 30 -4.53 -6.77 -14.21
C PRO A 30 -5.19 -5.50 -14.75
N GLU A 31 -5.55 -5.47 -16.03
CA GLU A 31 -6.21 -4.33 -16.68
C GLU A 31 -7.61 -4.09 -16.13
N ALA A 32 -8.32 -5.15 -15.75
CA ALA A 32 -9.64 -5.05 -15.13
C ALA A 32 -9.55 -4.53 -13.68
N LEU A 33 -8.45 -4.82 -12.98
CA LEU A 33 -8.21 -4.32 -11.62
C LEU A 33 -7.88 -2.82 -11.59
N VAL A 34 -7.05 -2.35 -12.54
CA VAL A 34 -6.65 -0.93 -12.63
C VAL A 34 -7.85 -0.02 -12.87
N GLY A 35 -8.90 -0.51 -13.54
CA GLY A 35 -10.12 0.23 -13.83
C GLY A 35 -11.24 0.10 -12.79
N ASP A 36 -11.14 -0.82 -11.83
CA ASP A 36 -12.21 -1.09 -10.87
C ASP A 36 -12.32 0.05 -9.84
N GLY A 37 -13.48 0.71 -9.80
CA GLY A 37 -13.73 1.84 -8.89
C GLY A 37 -13.78 1.48 -7.40
N ARG A 38 -13.68 0.20 -7.04
CA ARG A 38 -13.55 -0.27 -5.66
C ARG A 38 -12.09 -0.33 -5.19
N VAL A 39 -11.13 -0.19 -6.10
CA VAL A 39 -9.70 -0.23 -5.80
C VAL A 39 -9.13 1.19 -5.84
N ASP A 40 -8.70 1.68 -4.69
CA ASP A 40 -8.01 2.97 -4.61
C ASP A 40 -6.59 2.86 -5.18
N ASP A 41 -6.31 3.59 -6.26
CA ASP A 41 -4.98 3.64 -6.88
C ASP A 41 -4.21 4.90 -6.43
N PRO A 42 -3.08 4.77 -5.71
CA PRO A 42 -2.29 5.92 -5.24
C PRO A 42 -1.65 6.75 -6.36
N ARG A 43 -1.66 6.28 -7.62
CA ARG A 43 -1.15 7.00 -8.79
C ARG A 43 -2.17 7.96 -9.39
N ARG A 44 -3.45 7.80 -9.05
CA ARG A 44 -4.52 8.67 -9.54
C ARG A 44 -4.56 9.99 -8.76
N PRO A 45 -5.21 11.03 -9.31
CA PRO A 45 -5.40 12.28 -8.59
C PRO A 45 -6.06 12.05 -7.23
N PRO A 46 -5.67 12.76 -6.15
CA PRO A 46 -6.20 12.51 -4.81
C PRO A 46 -7.73 12.61 -4.67
N HIS A 47 -8.40 13.36 -5.55
CA HIS A 47 -9.85 13.51 -5.56
C HIS A 47 -10.59 12.29 -6.15
N GLU A 48 -9.88 11.40 -6.83
CA GLU A 48 -10.40 10.16 -7.42
C GLU A 48 -10.06 8.93 -6.57
N THR A 49 -9.50 9.14 -5.37
CA THR A 49 -8.99 8.07 -4.52
C THR A 49 -9.41 8.29 -3.06
N GLY A 50 -9.51 7.22 -2.29
CA GLY A 50 -9.68 7.28 -0.83
C GLY A 50 -8.42 7.77 -0.07
N PHE A 51 -7.29 7.96 -0.75
CA PHE A 51 -6.05 8.41 -0.13
C PHE A 51 -6.09 9.90 0.23
N ARG A 52 -5.49 10.22 1.37
CA ARG A 52 -5.27 11.59 1.84
C ARG A 52 -3.78 11.88 1.87
N SER A 53 -3.41 13.13 1.59
CA SER A 53 -2.03 13.59 1.71
C SER A 53 -1.71 13.98 3.15
N ALA A 54 -0.65 13.43 3.71
CA ALA A 54 -0.07 13.83 5.00
C ALA A 54 1.05 14.88 4.85
N GLY A 55 1.58 15.05 3.64
CA GLY A 55 2.71 15.93 3.35
C GLY A 55 3.36 15.60 2.02
N CYS A 56 4.53 16.17 1.76
CA CYS A 56 5.32 15.89 0.56
C CYS A 56 6.81 15.75 0.91
N ILE A 57 7.52 14.96 0.10
CA ILE A 57 8.97 14.87 0.09
C ILE A 57 9.45 15.66 -1.12
N ALA A 58 10.28 16.67 -0.87
CA ALA A 58 10.80 17.53 -1.94
C ALA A 58 11.67 16.74 -2.93
N ARG A 59 11.59 17.07 -4.22
CA ARG A 59 12.40 16.48 -5.30
C ARG A 59 13.88 16.45 -4.96
N ASP A 60 14.42 17.55 -4.44
CA ASP A 60 15.84 17.65 -4.07
C ASP A 60 16.22 16.70 -2.93
N GLN A 61 15.30 16.38 -2.04
CA GLN A 61 15.53 15.37 -1.01
C GLN A 61 15.53 13.96 -1.60
N ILE A 62 14.62 13.68 -2.54
CA ILE A 62 14.57 12.40 -3.27
C ILE A 62 15.85 12.21 -4.09
N ALA A 63 16.24 13.20 -4.89
CA ALA A 63 17.43 13.17 -5.72
C ALA A 63 18.69 12.89 -4.89
N ARG A 64 18.85 13.59 -3.76
CA ARG A 64 19.95 13.35 -2.83
C ARG A 64 19.92 11.94 -2.26
N ALA A 65 18.76 11.42 -1.85
CA ALA A 65 18.65 10.07 -1.33
C ALA A 65 18.98 9.01 -2.40
N CYS A 66 18.50 9.18 -3.62
CA CYS A 66 18.79 8.30 -4.76
C CYS A 66 20.29 8.31 -5.13
N ALA A 67 20.94 9.47 -5.15
CA ALA A 67 22.38 9.58 -5.39
C ALA A 67 23.24 8.83 -4.36
N HIS A 68 22.75 8.66 -3.12
CA HIS A 68 23.45 7.87 -2.10
C HIS A 68 23.40 6.37 -2.38
N LEU A 69 22.40 5.90 -3.14
CA LEU A 69 22.28 4.48 -3.49
C LEU A 69 23.17 4.13 -4.68
N ASP A 70 23.10 4.94 -5.74
CA ASP A 70 23.93 4.78 -6.93
C ASP A 70 24.05 6.12 -7.67
N PRO A 71 25.26 6.58 -8.03
CA PRO A 71 25.44 7.76 -8.87
C PRO A 71 24.69 7.63 -10.20
N GLY A 72 23.80 8.58 -10.51
CA GLY A 72 22.96 8.58 -11.70
C GLY A 72 21.47 8.31 -11.42
N LEU A 73 21.13 7.79 -10.23
CA LEU A 73 19.73 7.62 -9.84
C LEU A 73 19.05 8.94 -9.45
N ASP A 74 19.81 10.00 -9.20
CA ASP A 74 19.29 11.35 -8.96
C ASP A 74 18.47 11.90 -10.14
N ALA A 75 18.82 11.48 -11.36
CA ALA A 75 18.08 11.83 -12.57
C ALA A 75 16.65 11.27 -12.62
N HIS A 76 16.31 10.29 -11.78
CA HIS A 76 14.95 9.74 -11.67
C HIS A 76 14.05 10.50 -10.70
N ALA A 77 14.56 11.53 -10.02
CA ALA A 77 13.75 12.38 -9.16
C ALA A 77 13.04 13.46 -9.99
N ASP A 78 11.89 13.10 -10.57
CA ASP A 78 11.16 13.95 -11.51
C ASP A 78 10.35 15.07 -10.83
N ALA A 79 9.81 14.82 -9.63
CA ALA A 79 8.93 15.75 -8.92
C ALA A 79 8.94 15.53 -7.40
N ASP A 80 8.26 16.42 -6.68
CA ASP A 80 7.93 16.20 -5.27
C ASP A 80 7.01 14.98 -5.13
N ALA A 81 7.30 14.09 -4.18
CA ALA A 81 6.49 12.90 -3.95
C ALA A 81 5.50 13.13 -2.79
N PRO A 82 4.18 12.92 -3.00
CA PRO A 82 3.21 13.03 -1.91
C PRO A 82 3.33 11.86 -0.93
N ILE A 83 3.17 12.15 0.35
CA ILE A 83 3.03 11.14 1.40
C ILE A 83 1.54 10.84 1.54
N LEU A 84 1.11 9.67 1.08
CA LEU A 84 -0.30 9.26 1.07
C LEU A 84 -0.62 8.33 2.24
N PHE A 85 -1.81 8.50 2.83
CA PHE A 85 -2.37 7.57 3.82
C PHE A 85 -3.85 7.31 3.52
N HIS A 86 -4.31 6.09 3.80
CA HIS A 86 -5.71 5.74 3.63
C HIS A 86 -6.42 5.70 5.00
N PRO A 87 -7.51 6.44 5.24
CA PRO A 87 -8.18 6.48 6.55
C PRO A 87 -8.66 5.12 7.05
N LEU A 88 -8.96 4.19 6.13
CA LEU A 88 -9.38 2.82 6.47
C LEU A 88 -8.21 1.87 6.72
N LEU A 89 -6.97 2.27 6.40
CA LEU A 89 -5.77 1.54 6.77
C LEU A 89 -5.23 2.21 8.04
N PRO A 90 -5.59 1.71 9.23
CA PRO A 90 -5.00 2.26 10.44
C PRO A 90 -3.50 2.01 10.32
N GLY A 91 -2.69 3.02 10.64
CA GLY A 91 -1.23 2.89 10.71
C GLY A 91 -0.81 1.94 11.84
N LYS A 92 -1.20 0.67 11.77
CA LYS A 92 -0.60 -0.42 12.51
C LYS A 92 0.44 -1.01 11.58
N TRP A 93 1.62 -0.41 11.57
CA TRP A 93 2.83 -1.22 11.43
C TRP A 93 2.77 -2.23 12.59
N THR A 94 2.23 -3.42 12.33
CA THR A 94 2.47 -4.56 13.19
C THR A 94 3.95 -4.90 13.02
N SER A 95 4.77 -4.29 13.87
CA SER A 95 6.07 -4.84 14.25
C SER A 95 5.80 -6.21 14.85
N GLY A 96 5.74 -7.22 13.99
CA GLY A 96 5.46 -8.60 14.31
C GLY A 96 6.26 -9.47 13.35
N SER A 97 7.55 -9.59 13.67
CA SER A 97 8.53 -10.49 13.08
C SER A 97 7.95 -11.69 12.33
N ALA A 98 8.03 -11.65 11.01
CA ALA A 98 7.97 -12.84 10.16
C ALA A 98 9.14 -12.86 9.16
N PHE A 99 10.34 -12.50 9.63
CA PHE A 99 11.56 -13.01 9.00
C PHE A 99 11.65 -14.50 9.37
N ARG A 100 11.04 -15.35 8.55
CA ARG A 100 11.28 -16.80 8.64
C ARG A 100 12.75 -17.03 8.32
N SER A 101 13.51 -17.40 9.34
CA SER A 101 14.84 -17.97 9.21
C SER A 101 14.78 -19.14 8.23
N VAL A 102 15.42 -18.98 7.06
CA VAL A 102 15.70 -20.07 6.13
C VAL A 102 16.69 -20.98 6.83
N LYS A 103 16.19 -22.08 7.39
CA LYS A 103 17.01 -23.16 7.94
C LYS A 103 17.83 -23.76 6.80
N ARG A 104 19.11 -23.39 6.73
CA ARG A 104 20.09 -24.10 5.89
C ARG A 104 20.08 -25.56 6.34
N ARG A 105 19.83 -26.46 5.40
CA ARG A 105 20.07 -27.90 5.59
C ARG A 105 21.54 -28.14 5.29
N ASP A 106 22.23 -28.77 6.23
CA ASP A 106 23.49 -29.46 5.99
C ASP A 106 23.25 -30.70 5.12
#